data_AF-A0A934KZ33-F1
#
_entry.id   AF-A0A934KZ33-F1
#
_cell.length_a   1.000
_cell.length_b   1.000
_cell.length_c   1.000
_cell.angle_alpha   90.00
_cell.angle_beta   90.00
_cell.angle_gamma   90.00
#
_symmetry.space_group_name_H-M   'P 1'
#
loop_
_entity.id
_entity.type
_entity.pdbx_description
1 polymer ?
#
loop_
_entity_poly.entity_id
_entity_poly.type
_entity_poly.pdbx_seq_one_letter_code
_entity_poly.pdbx_strand_id
1 'polypeptide(L)'
;MPLPRDAAILVAGLSDRVYHSLTLPVDLALLGAPGCTLECSIESAHAFGGSGGLGFTHVDIPLQPELRGLEVFVQVLAVDPAANPGGLTSSNALRLRIGSR
;
A
#
# COMPACT_ATOMS: atom_id res chain seq x y z
N MET A 1 -10.54 17.16 13.16
CA MET A 1 -9.68 17.18 11.97
C MET A 1 -8.67 16.06 12.15
N PRO A 2 -8.56 15.09 11.21
CA PRO A 2 -7.53 14.05 11.29
C PRO A 2 -6.15 14.73 11.30
N LEU A 3 -5.26 14.31 12.19
CA LEU A 3 -3.91 14.85 12.24
C LEU A 3 -3.09 14.23 11.10
N PRO A 4 -1.96 14.85 10.67
CA PRO A 4 -1.11 14.26 9.63
C PRO A 4 -0.71 12.81 9.92
N ARG A 5 -0.53 12.45 11.19
CA ARG A 5 -0.23 11.08 11.65
C ARG A 5 -1.36 10.05 11.47
N ASP A 6 -2.57 10.53 11.21
CA ASP A 6 -3.74 9.69 10.96
C ASP A 6 -4.01 9.56 9.45
N ALA A 7 -3.10 10.03 8.58
CA ALA A 7 -3.20 9.83 7.14
C ALA A 7 -2.39 8.61 6.70
N ALA A 8 -2.91 7.89 5.71
CA ALA A 8 -2.24 6.76 5.11
C ALA A 8 -2.60 6.64 3.63
N ILE A 9 -1.79 5.89 2.89
CA ILE A 9 -1.99 5.59 1.49
C ILE A 9 -2.09 4.07 1.35
N LEU A 10 -3.23 3.59 0.87
CA LEU A 10 -3.35 2.22 0.41
C LEU A 10 -2.78 2.16 -1.01
N VAL A 11 -1.70 1.42 -1.20
CA VAL A 11 -1.18 1.08 -2.53
C VAL A 11 -1.68 -0.31 -2.91
N ALA A 12 -2.04 -0.46 -4.18
CA ALA A 12 -2.49 -1.72 -4.74
C ALA A 12 -1.75 -1.97 -6.05
N GLY A 13 -1.39 -3.24 -6.27
CA GLY A 13 -0.70 -3.65 -7.47
C GLY A 13 -0.92 -5.08 -7.89
N LEU A 14 -0.38 -5.41 -9.06
CA LEU A 14 -0.54 -6.70 -9.73
C LEU A 14 0.69 -7.60 -9.58
N SER A 15 1.75 -7.14 -8.92
CA SER A 15 3.03 -7.83 -8.79
C SER A 15 3.66 -7.62 -7.41
N ASP A 16 4.17 -8.69 -6.82
CA ASP A 16 5.01 -8.69 -5.60
C ASP A 16 6.51 -8.88 -5.91
N ARG A 17 6.89 -8.83 -7.20
CA ARG A 17 8.27 -9.16 -7.64
C ARG A 17 8.95 -8.07 -8.44
N VAL A 18 8.18 -7.35 -9.24
CA VAL A 18 8.70 -6.36 -10.18
C VAL A 18 7.76 -5.16 -10.23
N TYR A 19 8.34 -3.96 -10.12
CA TYR A 19 7.68 -2.69 -10.40
C TYR A 19 8.53 -1.89 -11.40
N HIS A 20 8.07 -1.78 -12.65
CA HIS A 20 8.88 -1.26 -13.76
C HIS A 20 10.24 -1.98 -13.87
N SER A 21 11.36 -1.29 -13.64
CA SER A 21 12.72 -1.83 -13.65
C SER A 21 13.24 -2.23 -12.26
N LEU A 22 12.42 -2.07 -11.22
CA LEU A 22 12.80 -2.39 -9.83
C LEU A 22 12.36 -3.81 -9.48
N THR A 23 13.24 -4.55 -8.82
CA THR A 23 12.90 -5.81 -8.15
C THR A 23 12.32 -5.50 -6.78
N LEU A 24 11.20 -6.14 -6.44
CA LEU A 24 10.53 -6.04 -5.15
C LEU A 24 10.97 -7.18 -4.21
N PRO A 25 11.03 -6.96 -2.89
CA PRO A 25 10.76 -5.68 -2.21
C PRO A 25 11.89 -4.67 -2.41
N VAL A 26 11.53 -3.38 -2.50
CA VAL A 26 12.50 -2.28 -2.62
C VAL A 26 12.56 -1.47 -1.33
N ASP A 27 13.78 -1.15 -0.87
CA ASP A 27 14.01 -0.32 0.31
C ASP A 27 13.70 1.16 0.00
N LEU A 28 12.93 1.79 0.89
CA LEU A 28 12.53 3.19 0.79
C LEU A 28 13.52 4.15 1.47
N ALA A 29 14.70 3.68 1.87
CA ALA A 29 15.79 4.49 2.40
C ALA A 29 16.14 5.69 1.50
N LEU A 30 16.11 5.50 0.17
CA LEU A 30 16.36 6.58 -0.79
C LEU A 30 15.28 7.68 -0.77
N LEU A 31 14.10 7.38 -0.25
CA LEU A 31 13.01 8.34 -0.02
C LEU A 31 13.01 8.90 1.42
N GLY A 32 14.09 8.65 2.17
CA GLY A 32 14.20 9.10 3.56
C GLY A 32 13.49 8.20 4.58
N ALA A 33 12.99 7.03 4.16
CA ALA A 33 12.30 6.07 5.02
C ALA A 33 13.12 4.76 5.20
N PRO A 34 14.31 4.81 5.81
CA PRO A 34 15.14 3.62 6.01
C PRO A 34 14.42 2.58 6.87
N GLY A 35 14.55 1.31 6.50
CA GLY A 35 13.87 0.20 7.17
C GLY A 35 12.41 0.01 6.76
N CYS A 36 11.87 0.89 5.90
CA CYS A 36 10.58 0.70 5.25
C CYS A 36 10.79 0.10 3.85
N THR A 37 9.85 -0.73 3.41
CA THR A 37 9.92 -1.42 2.13
C THR A 37 8.64 -1.21 1.34
N LEU A 38 8.76 -1.09 0.02
CA LEU A 38 7.64 -1.29 -0.88
C LEU A 38 7.66 -2.76 -1.33
N GLU A 39 6.61 -3.48 -0.98
CA GLU A 39 6.51 -4.93 -1.18
C GLU A 39 5.66 -5.32 -2.39
N CYS A 40 4.87 -4.39 -2.92
CA CYS A 40 4.08 -4.59 -4.14
C CYS A 40 4.28 -3.47 -5.14
N SER A 41 3.95 -3.75 -6.40
CA SER A 41 3.85 -2.72 -7.43
C SER A 41 2.75 -1.71 -7.09
N ILE A 42 2.83 -0.53 -7.71
CA ILE A 42 1.88 0.56 -7.49
C ILE A 42 1.18 0.85 -8.82
N GLU A 43 0.05 0.21 -9.02
CA GLU A 43 -0.87 0.46 -10.14
C GLU A 43 -2.00 1.41 -9.71
N SER A 44 -2.36 1.38 -8.42
CA SER A 44 -3.31 2.29 -7.80
C SER A 44 -2.84 2.71 -6.41
N ALA A 45 -3.12 3.96 -6.06
CA ALA A 45 -2.84 4.51 -4.73
C ALA A 45 -4.04 5.33 -4.27
N HIS A 46 -4.50 5.09 -3.04
CA HIS A 46 -5.65 5.77 -2.46
C HIS A 46 -5.29 6.30 -1.07
N ALA A 47 -5.31 7.62 -0.91
CA ALA A 47 -5.10 8.26 0.38
C ALA A 47 -6.38 8.18 1.21
N PHE A 48 -6.25 7.83 2.48
CA PHE A 48 -7.34 7.79 3.45
C PHE A 48 -6.90 8.34 4.80
N GLY A 49 -7.88 8.79 5.58
CA GLY A 49 -7.67 9.30 6.93
C GLY A 49 -8.20 8.34 7.98
N GLY A 50 -7.71 8.51 9.20
CA GLY A 50 -8.14 7.82 10.39
C GLY A 50 -8.29 8.77 11.57
N SER A 51 -8.48 8.20 12.75
CA SER A 51 -8.48 8.93 14.01
C SER A 51 -8.00 8.00 15.12
N GLY A 52 -7.03 8.44 15.91
CA GLY A 52 -6.55 7.68 17.06
C GLY A 52 -5.78 6.42 16.65
N GLY A 53 -5.07 6.46 15.52
CA GLY A 53 -4.31 5.32 15.01
C GLY A 53 -5.14 4.24 14.32
N LEU A 54 -6.42 4.49 14.07
CA LEU A 54 -7.31 3.60 13.32
C LEU A 54 -7.87 4.31 12.10
N GLY A 55 -7.75 3.68 10.93
CA GLY A 55 -8.28 4.17 9.66
C GLY A 55 -8.93 3.04 8.88
N PHE A 56 -9.97 3.37 8.13
CA PHE A 56 -10.68 2.43 7.26
C PHE A 56 -10.73 3.02 5.86
N THR A 57 -10.57 2.15 4.87
CA THR A 57 -10.77 2.48 3.46
C THR A 57 -11.49 1.32 2.78
N HIS A 58 -12.07 1.61 1.62
CA HIS A 58 -12.82 0.64 0.84
C HIS A 58 -12.22 0.57 -0.56
N VAL A 59 -12.15 -0.65 -1.10
CA VAL A 59 -11.79 -0.88 -2.50
C VAL A 59 -12.98 -1.53 -3.16
N ASP A 60 -13.65 -0.77 -4.02
CA ASP A 60 -14.77 -1.28 -4.80
C ASP A 60 -14.25 -2.19 -5.91
N ILE A 61 -14.76 -3.41 -5.98
CA ILE A 61 -14.42 -4.37 -7.03
C ILE A 61 -15.51 -4.33 -8.10
N PRO A 62 -15.20 -3.89 -9.34
CA PRO A 62 -16.16 -3.92 -10.44
C PRO A 62 -16.69 -5.34 -10.69
N LEU A 63 -17.97 -5.46 -11.02
CA LEU A 63 -18.57 -6.75 -11.39
C LEU A 63 -18.21 -7.13 -12.83
N GLN A 64 -16.92 -7.39 -13.07
CA GLN A 64 -16.33 -7.74 -14.35
C GLN A 64 -15.83 -9.19 -14.31
N PRO A 65 -16.28 -10.09 -15.20
CA PRO A 65 -15.85 -11.48 -15.23
C PRO A 65 -14.32 -11.65 -15.33
N GLU A 66 -13.64 -10.69 -15.96
CA GLU A 66 -12.19 -10.67 -16.18
C GLU A 66 -11.40 -10.55 -14.87
N LEU A 67 -12.02 -10.02 -13.81
CA LEU A 67 -11.37 -9.90 -12.49
C LEU A 67 -11.40 -11.21 -11.70
N ARG A 68 -12.18 -12.20 -12.11
CA ARG A 68 -12.28 -13.48 -11.40
C ARG A 68 -10.95 -14.21 -11.41
N GLY A 69 -10.44 -14.53 -10.22
CA GLY A 69 -9.17 -15.23 -10.03
C GLY A 69 -7.94 -14.32 -10.13
N LEU A 70 -8.11 -13.02 -10.41
CA LEU A 70 -7.02 -12.06 -10.41
C LEU A 70 -6.42 -11.96 -9.01
N GLU A 71 -5.09 -11.99 -8.95
CA GLU A 71 -4.34 -11.74 -7.72
C GLU A 71 -3.94 -10.27 -7.66
N VAL A 72 -4.17 -9.66 -6.50
CA VAL A 72 -3.86 -8.26 -6.23
C VAL A 72 -3.08 -8.20 -4.92
N PHE A 73 -2.06 -7.37 -4.89
CA PHE A 73 -1.23 -7.13 -3.73
C PHE A 73 -1.54 -5.75 -3.19
N VAL A 74 -1.78 -5.64 -1.88
CA VAL A 74 -2.09 -4.35 -1.25
C VAL A 74 -1.21 -4.11 -0.05
N GLN A 75 -0.76 -2.87 0.13
CA GLN A 75 0.11 -2.45 1.22
C GLN A 75 -0.32 -1.06 1.67
N VAL A 76 -0.10 -0.73 2.95
CA VAL A 76 -0.38 0.60 3.48
C VAL A 76 0.95 1.32 3.76
N LEU A 77 1.03 2.57 3.31
CA LEU A 77 2.06 3.52 3.69
C LEU A 77 1.43 4.57 4.62
N ALA A 78 1.74 4.51 5.91
CA ALA A 78 1.23 5.45 6.90
C ALA A 78 2.12 6.69 6.99
N VAL A 79 1.53 7.87 7.14
CA VAL A 79 2.26 9.11 7.37
C VAL A 79 2.70 9.14 8.84
N ASP A 80 4.01 9.05 9.06
CA ASP A 80 4.61 9.03 10.39
C ASP A 80 5.89 9.90 10.42
N PRO A 81 5.74 11.22 10.63
CA PRO A 81 6.86 12.16 10.69
C PRO A 81 7.86 11.88 11.82
N ALA A 82 7.49 11.08 12.82
CA ALA A 82 8.35 10.78 13.96
C ALA A 82 9.25 9.55 13.71
N ALA A 83 8.87 8.68 12.76
CA ALA A 83 9.60 7.44 12.50
C ALA A 83 10.92 7.67 11.73
N ASN A 84 10.93 8.55 10.73
CA ASN A 84 12.10 8.81 9.88
C ASN A 84 11.99 10.13 9.10
N PRO A 85 13.09 10.64 8.49
CA PRO A 85 13.08 11.88 7.72
C PRO A 85 12.08 11.93 6.55
N GLY A 86 11.77 10.78 5.95
CA GLY A 86 10.77 10.62 4.89
C GLY A 86 9.33 10.71 5.39
N GLY A 87 9.13 10.61 6.71
CA GLY A 87 7.82 10.75 7.36
C GLY A 87 6.83 9.65 7.01
N LEU A 88 7.31 8.43 6.75
CA LEU A 88 6.49 7.30 6.29
C LEU A 88 6.85 6.01 7.00
N THR A 89 5.86 5.17 7.31
CA THR A 89 6.06 3.77 7.69
C THR A 89 5.28 2.85 6.76
N SER A 90 5.85 1.69 6.45
CA SER A 90 5.23 0.70 5.56
C SER A 90 4.70 -0.49 6.34
N SER A 91 3.50 -0.96 5.99
CA SER A 91 3.02 -2.29 6.42
C SER A 91 3.70 -3.40 5.61
N ASN A 92 3.46 -4.67 5.99
CA ASN A 92 3.62 -5.77 5.04
C ASN A 92 2.55 -5.73 3.95
N ALA A 93 2.79 -6.39 2.82
CA ALA A 93 1.79 -6.57 1.76
C ALA A 93 0.85 -7.76 2.05
N LEU A 94 -0.41 -7.60 1.63
CA LEU A 94 -1.40 -8.66 1.56
C LEU A 94 -1.56 -9.14 0.13
N ARG A 95 -1.58 -10.46 -0.08
CA ARG A 95 -1.97 -11.08 -1.35
C ARG A 95 -3.45 -11.46 -1.30
N LEU A 96 -4.22 -10.84 -2.18
CA LEU A 96 -5.66 -11.03 -2.31
C LEU A 96 -5.96 -11.74 -3.63
N ARG A 97 -7.02 -12.54 -3.65
CA ARG A 97 -7.58 -13.12 -4.88
C ARG A 97 -9.04 -12.75 -5.00
N ILE A 98 -9.42 -12.20 -6.14
CA ILE A 98 -10.81 -11.79 -6.40
C ILE A 98 -11.65 -13.02 -6.76
N GLY A 99 -12.68 -13.30 -5.97
CA GLY A 99 -13.62 -14.41 -6.21
C GLY A 99 -13.03 -15.81 -5.96
N SER A 100 -13.87 -16.83 -6.19
CA SER A 100 -13.49 -18.25 -6.10
C SER A 100 -13.28 -18.89 -7.48
N ARG A 101 -12.44 -19.93 -7.52
CA ARG A 101 -12.16 -20.73 -8.72
C ARG A 101 -13.39 -21.55 -9.13
#